data_AF-A0A7K0LG30-F1
#
_entry.id   AF-A0A7K0LG30-F1
#
_cell.length_a   1.000
_cell.length_b   1.000
_cell.length_c   1.000
_cell.angle_alpha   90.00
_cell.angle_beta   90.00
_cell.angle_gamma   90.00
#
_symmetry.space_group_name_H-M   'P 1'
#
loop_
_entity.id
_entity.type
_entity.pdbx_description
1 polymer ?
#
loop_
_entity_poly.entity_id
_entity_poly.type
_entity_poly.pdbx_seq_one_letter_code
_entity_poly.pdbx_strand_id
1 'polypeptide(L)'
;MPATLTVHPWPDPVIDTLGHDPRSIYVETFWLPTLGPTSLLLLRRIAAGFSEAQYGMELDVAELSKALGLGYRDGASTPLMRSFERLVQFDLATNTAEDTYAVRRNLPPVNRRHVRRLPNYLSVQHDALIASQLSSPATERAARRSRRFALSLLEQGTDPGEIEHQLHAVGFNPSLCRESSLWAEAQHLSGDAEVAAAS
;
A
#
# COMPACT_ATOMS: atom_id res chain seq x y z
N MET A 1 5.90 27.80 6.37
CA MET A 1 5.32 26.44 6.31
C MET A 1 4.12 26.52 5.40
N PRO A 2 3.92 25.51 4.55
CA PRO A 2 2.65 25.36 3.85
C PRO A 2 1.47 25.31 4.82
N ALA A 3 0.36 25.94 4.44
CA ALA A 3 -0.93 25.62 5.04
C ALA A 3 -1.40 24.22 4.58
N THR A 4 -1.11 23.88 3.32
CA THR A 4 -1.54 22.64 2.67
C THR A 4 -0.38 21.94 1.97
N LEU A 5 -0.40 20.61 2.00
CA LEU A 5 0.53 19.75 1.25
C LEU A 5 -0.25 18.98 0.20
N THR A 6 0.29 18.89 -1.02
CA THR A 6 -0.28 18.02 -2.05
C THR A 6 0.44 16.68 -2.04
N VAL A 7 -0.32 15.58 -2.00
CA VAL A 7 0.24 14.23 -2.03
C VAL A 7 -0.39 13.43 -3.16
N HIS A 8 0.43 12.84 -4.02
CA HIS A 8 -0.02 11.97 -5.10
C HIS A 8 0.67 10.60 -5.04
N PRO A 9 0.07 9.56 -5.64
CA PRO A 9 0.70 8.26 -5.69
C PRO A 9 2.00 8.28 -6.49
N TRP A 10 3.01 7.57 -5.99
CA TRP A 10 4.23 7.29 -6.71
C TRP A 10 4.18 5.86 -7.26
N PRO A 11 3.81 5.67 -8.55
CA PRO A 11 3.69 4.35 -9.13
C PRO A 11 5.07 3.70 -9.28
N ASP A 12 5.16 2.44 -8.88
CA ASP A 12 6.33 1.59 -9.06
C ASP A 12 5.83 0.19 -9.42
N PRO A 13 5.85 -0.21 -10.70
CA PRO A 13 5.26 -1.48 -11.14
C PRO A 13 5.77 -2.70 -10.39
N VAL A 14 7.02 -2.66 -9.90
CA VAL A 14 7.64 -3.77 -9.17
C VAL A 14 7.17 -3.78 -7.72
N ILE A 15 7.23 -2.63 -7.03
CA ILE A 15 6.84 -2.54 -5.62
C ILE A 15 5.31 -2.61 -5.46
N ASP A 16 4.54 -2.07 -6.41
CA ASP A 16 3.09 -2.19 -6.42
C ASP A 16 2.64 -3.65 -6.57
N THR A 17 3.43 -4.47 -7.27
CA THR A 17 3.15 -5.90 -7.44
C THR A 17 3.68 -6.76 -6.29
N LEU A 18 4.88 -6.47 -5.80
CA LEU A 18 5.63 -7.35 -4.90
C LEU A 18 5.74 -6.84 -3.46
N GLY A 19 5.35 -5.60 -3.22
CA GLY A 19 5.48 -4.91 -1.94
C GLY A 19 4.39 -5.27 -0.94
N HIS A 20 4.43 -4.58 0.18
CA HIS A 20 3.53 -4.76 1.31
C HIS A 20 2.66 -3.52 1.49
N ASP A 21 1.36 -3.74 1.66
CA ASP A 21 0.42 -2.67 2.01
C ASP A 21 0.88 -2.01 3.32
N PRO A 22 0.95 -0.66 3.40
CA PRO A 22 1.29 0.09 4.60
C PRO A 22 0.50 -0.32 5.85
N ARG A 23 -0.71 -0.84 5.64
CA ARG A 23 -1.64 -1.27 6.68
C ARG A 23 -1.41 -2.71 7.15
N SER A 24 -0.55 -3.45 6.47
CA SER A 24 -0.28 -4.85 6.75
C SER A 24 0.50 -5.07 8.05
N ILE A 25 0.32 -6.25 8.64
CA ILE A 25 1.07 -6.71 9.82
C ILE A 25 2.57 -6.75 9.54
N TYR A 26 2.99 -7.06 8.30
CA TYR A 26 4.40 -7.04 7.91
C TYR A 26 5.00 -5.65 8.13
N VAL A 27 4.32 -4.61 7.61
CA VAL A 27 4.79 -3.23 7.70
C VAL A 27 4.81 -2.77 9.16
N GLU A 28 3.75 -3.07 9.92
CA GLU A 28 3.73 -2.77 11.35
C GLU A 28 4.85 -3.45 12.13
N THR A 29 5.14 -4.73 11.84
CA THR A 29 6.12 -5.51 12.61
C THR A 29 7.56 -5.11 12.28
N PHE A 30 7.90 -4.96 11.00
CA PHE A 30 9.30 -4.82 10.56
C PHE A 30 9.69 -3.39 10.19
N TRP A 31 8.75 -2.56 9.73
CA TRP A 31 9.04 -1.16 9.41
C TRP A 31 8.92 -0.24 10.63
N LEU A 32 8.06 -0.53 11.61
CA LEU A 32 7.86 0.33 12.79
C LEU A 32 9.16 0.70 13.51
N PRO A 33 10.09 -0.23 13.84
CA PRO A 33 11.31 0.11 14.57
C PRO A 33 12.28 0.98 13.75
N THR A 34 12.18 0.91 12.42
CA THR A 34 13.06 1.62 11.49
C THR A 34 12.48 2.97 11.10
N LEU A 35 11.20 3.02 10.74
CA LEU A 35 10.51 4.19 10.25
C LEU A 35 10.00 5.09 11.39
N GLY A 36 9.69 4.51 12.54
CA GLY A 36 9.09 5.21 13.67
C GLY A 36 7.56 5.30 13.56
N PRO A 37 6.86 5.43 14.71
CA PRO A 37 5.41 5.32 14.78
C PRO A 37 4.68 6.39 13.98
N THR A 38 5.14 7.65 14.07
CA THR A 38 4.46 8.77 13.41
C THR A 38 4.52 8.68 11.89
N SER A 39 5.70 8.43 11.33
CA SER A 39 5.86 8.25 9.88
C SER A 39 5.08 7.04 9.36
N LEU A 40 5.02 5.95 10.13
CA LEU A 40 4.22 4.77 9.78
C LEU A 40 2.72 5.09 9.74
N LEU A 41 2.19 5.77 10.77
CA LEU A 41 0.79 6.16 10.84
C LEU A 41 0.41 7.19 9.78
N LEU A 42 1.29 8.15 9.51
CA LEU A 42 1.16 9.10 8.39
C LEU A 42 1.02 8.34 7.07
N LEU A 43 1.93 7.40 6.80
CA LEU A 43 1.91 6.61 5.57
C LEU A 43 0.64 5.77 5.44
N ARG A 44 0.17 5.15 6.53
CA ARG A 44 -1.11 4.41 6.56
C ARG A 44 -2.30 5.31 6.23
N ARG A 45 -2.31 6.54 6.74
CA ARG A 45 -3.38 7.51 6.46
C ARG A 45 -3.37 7.95 5.00
N ILE A 46 -2.19 8.25 4.44
CA ILE A 46 -2.04 8.61 3.02
C ILE A 46 -2.50 7.45 2.13
N ALA A 47 -2.09 6.22 2.45
CA ALA A 47 -2.47 5.03 1.67
C ALA A 47 -3.98 4.75 1.72
N ALA A 48 -4.64 4.98 2.87
CA ALA A 48 -6.09 4.96 2.96
C ALA A 48 -6.72 6.06 2.10
N GLY A 49 -6.17 7.28 2.13
CA GLY A 49 -6.61 8.39 1.28
C GLY A 49 -6.50 8.07 -0.21
N PHE A 50 -5.47 7.35 -0.66
CA PHE A 50 -5.35 6.90 -2.05
C PHE A 50 -6.37 5.84 -2.46
N SER A 51 -6.95 5.12 -1.50
CA SER A 51 -8.06 4.21 -1.80
C SER A 51 -9.33 4.99 -2.20
N GLU A 52 -9.49 6.21 -1.68
CA GLU A 52 -10.63 7.10 -1.93
C GLU A 52 -10.35 8.10 -3.07
N ALA A 53 -9.16 8.69 -3.08
CA ALA A 53 -8.71 9.71 -4.01
C ALA A 53 -7.48 9.22 -4.80
N GLN A 54 -7.75 8.44 -5.84
CA GLN A 54 -6.75 7.63 -6.55
C GLN A 54 -5.66 8.43 -7.27
N TYR A 55 -5.89 9.72 -7.53
CA TYR A 55 -4.97 10.62 -8.24
C TYR A 55 -4.18 11.55 -7.31
N GLY A 56 -4.50 11.56 -6.02
CA GLY A 56 -3.87 12.42 -5.03
C GLY A 56 -4.88 13.16 -4.16
N MET A 57 -4.36 13.80 -3.12
CA MET A 57 -5.13 14.51 -2.10
C MET A 57 -4.37 15.73 -1.59
N GLU A 58 -5.11 16.75 -1.21
CA GLU A 58 -4.59 17.88 -0.45
C GLU A 58 -4.73 17.59 1.05
N LEU A 59 -3.70 17.94 1.81
CA LEU A 59 -3.60 17.72 3.24
C LEU A 59 -3.42 19.05 3.95
N ASP A 60 -4.39 19.45 4.77
CA ASP A 60 -4.18 20.56 5.71
C ASP A 60 -3.16 20.13 6.78
N VAL A 61 -2.07 20.88 6.89
CA VAL A 61 -0.95 20.56 7.78
C VAL A 61 -1.36 20.62 9.25
N ALA A 62 -2.18 21.60 9.63
CA ALA A 62 -2.60 21.82 11.00
C ALA A 62 -3.60 20.74 11.44
N GLU A 63 -4.57 20.41 10.58
CA GLU A 63 -5.55 19.36 10.81
C GLU A 63 -4.86 17.99 10.87
N LEU A 64 -3.98 17.68 9.92
CA LEU A 64 -3.25 16.42 9.91
C LEU A 64 -2.35 16.26 11.13
N SER A 65 -1.69 17.35 11.56
CA SER A 65 -0.89 17.33 12.79
C SER A 65 -1.75 17.00 14.01
N LYS A 66 -2.92 17.63 14.15
CA LYS A 66 -3.87 17.34 15.24
C LYS A 66 -4.40 15.91 15.17
N ALA A 67 -4.75 15.44 13.97
CA ALA A 67 -5.28 14.09 13.75
C ALA A 67 -4.27 12.98 14.08
N LEU A 68 -2.97 13.26 13.92
CA LEU A 68 -1.88 12.35 14.30
C LEU A 68 -1.42 12.54 15.76
N GLY A 69 -2.07 13.41 16.53
CA GLY A 69 -1.69 13.70 17.92
C GLY A 69 -0.35 14.43 18.05
N LEU A 70 0.08 15.14 17.01
CA LEU A 70 1.33 15.88 16.99
C LEU A 70 1.14 17.30 17.50
N GLY A 71 2.11 17.77 18.27
CA GLY A 71 2.17 19.17 18.67
C GLY A 71 2.33 20.06 17.43
N TYR A 72 1.33 20.91 17.18
CA TYR A 72 1.41 21.94 16.16
C TYR A 72 2.20 23.14 16.71
N ARG A 73 3.28 23.51 16.02
CA ARG A 73 4.11 24.68 16.32
C ARG A 73 4.42 25.40 15.02
N ASP A 74 4.46 26.72 15.06
CA ASP A 74 4.86 27.51 13.90
C ASP A 74 6.37 27.34 13.63
N GLY A 75 6.73 27.05 12.37
CA GLY A 75 8.12 26.92 11.91
C GLY A 75 8.35 25.71 10.98
N ALA A 76 9.43 25.72 10.21
CA ALA A 76 9.70 24.71 9.16
C ALA A 76 9.98 23.28 9.70
N SER A 77 10.38 23.13 10.98
CA SER A 77 10.72 21.83 11.58
C SER A 77 9.62 21.30 12.51
N THR A 78 8.42 21.08 11.97
CA THR A 78 7.35 20.41 12.72
C THR A 78 7.55 18.89 12.78
N PRO A 79 7.00 18.20 13.79
CA PRO A 79 6.99 16.73 13.82
C PRO A 79 6.40 16.09 12.55
N LEU A 80 5.40 16.75 11.94
CA LEU A 80 4.79 16.30 10.70
C LEU A 80 5.78 16.40 9.52
N MET A 81 6.46 17.54 9.35
CA MET A 81 7.46 17.68 8.28
C MET A 81 8.63 16.72 8.45
N ARG A 82 9.12 16.52 9.68
CA ARG A 82 10.14 15.48 9.96
C ARG A 82 9.67 14.07 9.60
N SER A 83 8.36 13.81 9.71
CA SER A 83 7.80 12.51 9.34
C SER A 83 7.80 12.33 7.83
N PHE A 84 7.50 13.38 7.04
CA PHE A 84 7.65 13.38 5.58
C PHE A 84 9.11 13.28 5.14
N GLU A 85 10.01 14.07 5.72
CA GLU A 85 11.46 13.97 5.47
C GLU A 85 11.98 12.55 5.72
N ARG A 86 11.47 11.89 6.77
CA ARG A 86 11.80 10.50 7.06
C ARG A 86 11.25 9.54 6.01
N LEU A 87 10.02 9.73 5.52
CA LEU A 87 9.51 8.95 4.39
C LEU A 87 10.42 9.11 3.16
N VAL A 88 10.90 10.33 2.89
CA VAL A 88 11.87 10.59 1.81
C VAL A 88 13.21 9.89 2.07
N GLN A 89 13.74 9.96 3.30
CA GLN A 89 14.97 9.29 3.69
C GLN A 89 14.94 7.77 3.46
N PHE A 90 13.77 7.16 3.64
CA PHE A 90 13.55 5.72 3.45
C PHE A 90 13.08 5.34 2.05
N ASP A 91 13.09 6.27 1.10
CA ASP A 91 12.63 6.07 -0.28
C ASP A 91 11.16 5.60 -0.34
N LEU A 92 10.33 6.08 0.59
CA LEU A 92 8.88 5.84 0.62
C LEU A 92 8.08 7.03 0.09
N ALA A 93 8.73 8.19 -0.02
CA ALA A 93 8.22 9.38 -0.65
C ALA A 93 9.33 10.10 -1.42
N THR A 94 8.96 10.97 -2.34
CA THR A 94 9.88 11.91 -2.97
C THR A 94 9.24 13.29 -3.06
N ASN A 95 10.04 14.34 -2.90
CA ASN A 95 9.59 15.70 -3.11
C ASN A 95 9.66 16.00 -4.62
N THR A 96 8.53 16.35 -5.22
CA THR A 96 8.42 16.61 -6.66
C THR A 96 8.40 18.10 -6.99
N ALA A 97 7.90 18.90 -6.05
CA ALA A 97 7.85 20.36 -6.12
C ALA A 97 7.73 20.91 -4.68
N GLU A 98 7.69 22.24 -4.58
CA GLU A 98 7.36 22.90 -3.31
C GLU A 98 6.02 22.38 -2.79
N ASP A 99 6.01 21.97 -1.52
CA ASP A 99 4.83 21.46 -0.80
C ASP A 99 4.11 20.26 -1.45
N THR A 100 4.80 19.55 -2.37
CA THR A 100 4.24 18.41 -3.11
C THR A 100 5.09 17.16 -2.97
N TYR A 101 4.45 16.07 -2.53
CA TYR A 101 5.09 14.76 -2.34
C TYR A 101 4.45 13.68 -3.22
N ALA A 102 5.28 12.88 -3.88
CA ALA A 102 4.85 11.60 -4.42
C ALA A 102 5.11 10.53 -3.35
N VAL A 103 4.12 9.69 -3.02
CA VAL A 103 4.22 8.68 -1.94
C VAL A 103 3.90 7.29 -2.49
N ARG A 104 4.73 6.31 -2.12
CA ARG A 104 4.53 4.91 -2.57
C ARG A 104 3.25 4.33 -1.98
N ARG A 105 2.51 3.57 -2.79
CA ARG A 105 1.30 2.85 -2.34
C ARG A 105 1.66 1.60 -1.53
N ASN A 106 2.68 0.88 -1.95
CA ASN A 106 3.19 -0.30 -1.26
C ASN A 106 4.65 -0.07 -0.82
N LEU A 107 5.05 -0.70 0.29
CA LEU A 107 6.42 -0.65 0.77
C LEU A 107 7.22 -1.84 0.23
N PRO A 108 8.49 -1.65 -0.14
CA PRO A 108 9.36 -2.78 -0.39
C PRO A 108 9.59 -3.58 0.91
N PRO A 109 10.03 -4.84 0.79
CA PRO A 109 10.55 -5.57 1.93
C PRO A 109 11.65 -4.76 2.64
N VAL A 110 11.69 -4.81 3.97
CA VAL A 110 12.69 -4.08 4.75
C VAL A 110 14.10 -4.50 4.32
N ASN A 111 14.96 -3.52 4.04
CA ASN A 111 16.33 -3.80 3.62
C ASN A 111 17.07 -4.61 4.70
N ARG A 112 17.86 -5.61 4.28
CA ARG A 112 18.67 -6.47 5.15
C ARG A 112 19.49 -5.71 6.20
N ARG A 113 20.01 -4.53 5.87
CA ARG A 113 20.77 -3.69 6.83
C ARG A 113 19.92 -3.22 8.01
N HIS A 114 18.63 -2.98 7.80
CA HIS A 114 17.69 -2.57 8.83
C HIS A 114 17.19 -3.77 9.62
N VAL A 115 16.93 -4.91 8.96
CA VAL A 115 16.57 -6.18 9.62
C VAL A 115 17.64 -6.60 10.64
N ARG A 116 18.92 -6.48 10.29
CA ARG A 116 20.05 -6.78 11.20
C ARG A 116 20.11 -5.93 12.46
N ARG A 117 19.42 -4.78 12.49
CA ARG A 117 19.34 -3.88 13.65
C ARG A 117 18.10 -4.15 14.51
N LEU A 118 17.20 -5.03 14.05
CA LEU A 118 16.03 -5.44 14.81
C LEU A 118 16.45 -6.38 15.95
N PRO A 119 15.63 -6.49 17.01
CA PRO A 119 15.73 -7.57 17.97
C PRO A 119 15.81 -8.93 17.28
N ASN A 120 16.62 -9.84 17.83
CA ASN A 120 16.92 -11.15 17.21
C ASN A 120 15.64 -11.92 16.82
N TYR A 121 14.62 -11.92 17.68
CA TYR A 121 13.37 -12.61 17.39
C TYR A 121 12.64 -12.06 16.15
N LEU A 122 12.70 -10.74 15.90
CA LEU A 122 12.12 -10.14 14.68
C LEU A 122 12.98 -10.45 13.45
N SER A 123 14.30 -10.48 13.56
CA SER A 123 15.16 -10.89 12.45
C SER A 123 14.87 -12.32 12.01
N VAL A 124 14.79 -13.26 12.97
CA VAL A 124 14.47 -14.67 12.69
C VAL A 124 13.08 -14.83 12.08
N GLN A 125 12.08 -14.11 12.61
CA GLN A 125 10.72 -14.12 12.05
C GLN A 125 10.69 -13.56 10.62
N HIS A 126 11.43 -12.48 10.35
CA HIS A 126 11.54 -11.90 9.00
C HIS A 126 12.17 -12.90 8.03
N ASP A 127 13.30 -13.49 8.38
CA ASP A 127 14.00 -14.46 7.53
C ASP A 127 13.12 -15.68 7.22
N ALA A 128 12.41 -16.21 8.22
CA ALA A 128 11.47 -17.31 8.02
C ALA A 128 10.32 -16.94 7.07
N LEU A 129 9.76 -15.75 7.23
CA LEU A 129 8.70 -15.23 6.36
C LEU A 129 9.19 -15.05 4.93
N ILE A 130 10.36 -14.45 4.72
CA ILE A 130 10.94 -14.30 3.37
C ILE A 130 11.28 -15.66 2.75
N ALA A 131 11.83 -16.61 3.53
CA ALA A 131 12.12 -17.97 3.05
C ALA A 131 10.84 -18.68 2.57
N SER A 132 9.74 -18.60 3.34
CA SER A 132 8.45 -19.15 2.93
C SER A 132 7.93 -18.51 1.63
N GLN A 133 8.16 -17.20 1.46
CA GLN A 133 7.72 -16.47 0.28
C GLN A 133 8.53 -16.78 -0.98
N LEU A 134 9.80 -17.16 -0.84
CA LEU A 134 10.67 -17.54 -1.96
C LEU A 134 10.30 -18.91 -2.56
N SER A 135 9.52 -19.73 -1.84
CA SER A 135 9.05 -21.04 -2.33
C SER A 135 8.06 -20.95 -3.50
N SER A 136 7.50 -19.76 -3.78
CA SER A 136 6.63 -19.51 -4.93
C SER A 136 7.03 -18.21 -5.63
N PRO A 137 7.00 -18.16 -6.99
CA PRO A 137 7.29 -16.95 -7.75
C PRO A 137 6.46 -15.77 -7.23
N ALA A 138 7.12 -14.64 -6.97
CA ALA A 138 6.48 -13.51 -6.30
C ALA A 138 5.34 -12.90 -7.16
N THR A 139 5.49 -12.95 -8.49
CA THR A 139 4.45 -12.60 -9.47
C THR A 139 3.24 -13.53 -9.40
N GLU A 140 3.44 -14.83 -9.26
CA GLU A 140 2.36 -15.80 -9.13
C GLU A 140 1.59 -15.60 -7.82
N ARG A 141 2.28 -15.28 -6.72
CA ARG A 141 1.64 -14.92 -5.45
C ARG A 141 0.78 -13.65 -5.57
N ALA A 142 1.29 -12.63 -6.22
CA ALA A 142 0.56 -11.38 -6.47
C ALA A 142 -0.70 -11.63 -7.31
N ALA A 143 -0.58 -12.39 -8.40
CA ALA A 143 -1.71 -12.77 -9.26
C ALA A 143 -2.76 -13.58 -8.48
N ARG A 144 -2.36 -14.58 -7.69
CA ARG A 144 -3.28 -15.37 -6.85
C ARG A 144 -4.04 -14.49 -5.84
N ARG A 145 -3.36 -13.54 -5.20
CA ARG A 145 -3.99 -12.61 -4.25
C ARG A 145 -4.98 -11.68 -4.94
N SER A 146 -4.60 -11.12 -6.10
CA SER A 146 -5.44 -10.23 -6.90
C SER A 146 -6.69 -10.94 -7.41
N ARG A 147 -6.55 -12.14 -7.99
CA ARG A 147 -7.67 -13.00 -8.43
C ARG A 147 -8.63 -13.37 -7.31
N ARG A 148 -8.10 -13.73 -6.12
CA ARG A 148 -8.95 -14.07 -4.97
C ARG A 148 -9.73 -12.85 -4.46
N PHE A 149 -9.14 -11.65 -4.54
CA PHE A 149 -9.87 -10.43 -4.21
C PHE A 149 -10.94 -10.12 -5.27
N ALA A 150 -10.62 -10.26 -6.56
CA ALA A 150 -11.57 -10.08 -7.66
C ALA A 150 -12.80 -11.01 -7.53
N LEU A 151 -12.59 -12.30 -7.22
CA LEU A 151 -13.69 -13.22 -6.96
C LEU A 151 -14.58 -12.77 -5.80
N SER A 152 -13.97 -12.37 -4.69
CA SER A 152 -14.73 -11.89 -3.53
C SER A 152 -15.57 -10.66 -3.84
N LEU A 153 -15.13 -9.79 -4.75
CA LEU A 153 -15.89 -8.61 -5.20
C LEU A 153 -17.00 -9.00 -6.18
N LEU A 154 -16.73 -9.96 -7.06
CA LEU A 154 -17.73 -10.47 -7.99
C LEU A 154 -18.87 -11.19 -7.27
N GLU A 155 -18.55 -11.99 -6.24
CA GLU A 155 -19.55 -12.61 -5.35
C GLU A 155 -20.46 -11.58 -4.64
N GLN A 156 -19.98 -10.34 -4.48
CA GLN A 156 -20.76 -9.22 -3.94
C GLN A 156 -21.61 -8.51 -5.00
N GLY A 157 -21.59 -8.97 -6.26
CA GLY A 157 -22.31 -8.38 -7.38
C GLY A 157 -21.63 -7.13 -7.96
N THR A 158 -20.33 -6.98 -7.75
CA THR A 158 -19.57 -5.84 -8.28
C THR A 158 -19.29 -6.01 -9.78
N ASP A 159 -19.53 -4.97 -10.58
CA ASP A 159 -19.24 -4.96 -12.02
C ASP A 159 -17.73 -5.07 -12.30
N PRO A 160 -17.29 -5.74 -13.41
CA PRO A 160 -15.88 -5.91 -13.72
C PRO A 160 -15.06 -4.60 -13.80
N GLY A 161 -15.65 -3.50 -14.29
CA GLY A 161 -14.98 -2.20 -14.33
C GLY A 161 -14.73 -1.62 -12.93
N GLU A 162 -15.66 -1.86 -12.00
CA GLU A 162 -15.55 -1.47 -10.60
C GLU A 162 -14.56 -2.37 -9.84
N ILE A 163 -14.49 -3.67 -10.18
CA ILE A 163 -13.48 -4.59 -9.65
C ILE A 163 -12.05 -4.09 -9.97
N GLU A 164 -11.81 -3.66 -11.20
CA GLU A 164 -10.50 -3.11 -11.60
C GLU A 164 -10.13 -1.86 -10.81
N HIS A 165 -11.08 -0.93 -10.64
CA HIS A 165 -10.87 0.28 -9.85
C HIS A 165 -10.56 -0.02 -8.40
N GLN A 166 -11.29 -0.96 -7.78
CA GLN A 166 -11.07 -1.36 -6.39
C GLN A 166 -9.75 -2.10 -6.19
N LEU A 167 -9.36 -2.98 -7.12
CA LEU A 167 -8.04 -3.60 -7.10
C LEU A 167 -6.93 -2.55 -7.18
N HIS A 168 -7.07 -1.58 -8.07
CA HIS A 168 -6.08 -0.51 -8.21
C HIS A 168 -6.04 0.41 -6.97
N ALA A 169 -7.20 0.67 -6.34
CA ALA A 169 -7.31 1.44 -5.10
C ALA A 169 -6.62 0.75 -3.91
N VAL A 170 -6.70 -0.58 -3.86
CA VAL A 170 -5.96 -1.41 -2.88
C VAL A 170 -4.45 -1.46 -3.17
N GLY A 171 -4.02 -0.98 -4.34
CA GLY A 171 -2.61 -0.84 -4.70
C GLY A 171 -2.07 -2.00 -5.55
N PHE A 172 -2.92 -2.78 -6.22
CA PHE A 172 -2.45 -3.70 -7.26
C PHE A 172 -2.06 -2.93 -8.54
N ASN A 173 -1.09 -3.47 -9.29
CA ASN A 173 -0.68 -2.92 -10.58
C ASN A 173 -1.84 -2.99 -11.60
N PRO A 174 -2.08 -1.94 -12.42
CA PRO A 174 -3.12 -1.93 -13.45
C PRO A 174 -3.20 -3.18 -14.35
N SER A 175 -2.06 -3.76 -14.73
CA SER A 175 -2.05 -4.98 -15.57
C SER A 175 -2.65 -6.19 -14.85
N LEU A 176 -2.37 -6.34 -13.54
CA LEU A 176 -2.92 -7.40 -12.71
C LEU A 176 -4.39 -7.17 -12.37
N CYS A 177 -4.81 -5.91 -12.23
CA CYS A 177 -6.21 -5.55 -12.01
C CYS A 177 -7.07 -6.07 -13.17
N ARG A 178 -6.68 -5.72 -14.40
CA ARG A 178 -7.38 -6.14 -15.62
C ARG A 178 -7.31 -7.65 -15.85
N GLU A 179 -6.18 -8.28 -15.57
CA GLU A 179 -6.07 -9.74 -15.70
C GLU A 179 -7.01 -10.45 -14.72
N SER A 180 -7.13 -9.93 -13.49
CA SER A 180 -7.91 -10.55 -12.42
C SER A 180 -9.41 -10.33 -12.55
N SER A 181 -9.85 -9.17 -13.06
CA SER A 181 -11.26 -8.90 -13.37
C SER A 181 -11.77 -9.86 -14.45
N LEU A 182 -11.06 -9.96 -15.57
CA LEU A 182 -11.38 -10.88 -16.68
C LEU A 182 -11.37 -12.34 -16.24
N TRP A 183 -10.40 -12.73 -15.41
CA TRP A 183 -10.34 -14.09 -14.89
C TRP A 183 -11.53 -14.41 -13.97
N ALA A 184 -11.95 -13.48 -13.11
CA ALA A 184 -13.10 -13.68 -12.23
C ALA A 184 -14.41 -13.80 -13.00
N GLU A 185 -14.61 -12.96 -14.03
CA GLU A 185 -15.78 -13.01 -14.91
C GLU A 185 -15.88 -14.34 -15.66
N ALA A 186 -14.76 -14.83 -16.20
CA ALA A 186 -14.71 -16.14 -16.87
C ALA A 186 -15.06 -17.31 -15.93
N GLN A 187 -14.68 -17.23 -14.65
CA GLN A 187 -15.05 -18.23 -13.63
C GLN A 187 -16.54 -18.19 -13.31
N HIS A 188 -17.13 -16.99 -13.21
CA HIS A 188 -18.56 -16.83 -12.94
C HIS A 188 -19.43 -17.42 -14.07
N LEU A 189 -19.09 -17.07 -15.32
CA LEU A 189 -19.75 -17.61 -16.52
C LEU A 189 -19.65 -19.15 -16.60
N SER A 190 -18.50 -19.71 -16.21
CA SER A 190 -18.29 -21.17 -16.20
C SER A 190 -19.12 -21.85 -15.10
N GLY A 191 -19.20 -21.25 -13.92
CA GLY A 191 -20.04 -21.74 -12.82
C GLY A 191 -21.53 -21.68 -13.13
N ASP A 192 -22.00 -20.59 -13.73
CA ASP A 192 -23.40 -20.46 -14.15
C ASP A 192 -23.78 -21.48 -15.23
N ALA A 193 -22.87 -21.78 -16.16
CA ALA A 193 -23.07 -22.80 -17.18
C ALA A 193 -23.14 -24.23 -16.60
N GLU A 194 -22.31 -24.54 -15.59
CA GLU A 194 -22.38 -25.83 -14.89
C GLU A 194 -23.67 -25.98 -14.07
N VAL A 195 -24.14 -24.92 -13.40
CA VAL A 195 -25.41 -24.92 -12.65
C VAL A 195 -26.61 -25.06 -13.59
N ALA A 196 -26.59 -24.39 -14.75
CA ALA A 196 -27.64 -24.50 -15.77
C ALA A 196 -27.66 -25.89 -16.45
N ALA A 197 -26.51 -26.55 -16.59
CA ALA A 197 -26.43 -27.92 -17.13
C ALA A 197 -26.84 -29.00 -16.12
N ALA A 198 -26.85 -28.68 -14.82
CA ALA A 198 -27.25 -29.58 -13.73
C ALA A 198 -28.72 -29.44 -13.29
N SER A 199 -29.46 -28.49 -13.87
CA SER A 199 -30.88 -28.21 -13.59
C SER A 199 -31.79 -28.74 -14.69
#